data_AF-A0A375I668-F1
#
_entry.id   AF-A0A375I668-F1
#
_cell.length_a   1.000
_cell.length_b   1.000
_cell.length_c   1.000
_cell.angle_alpha   90.00
_cell.angle_beta   90.00
_cell.angle_gamma   90.00
#
_symmetry.space_group_name_H-M   'P 1'
#
loop_
_entity.id
_entity.type
_entity.pdbx_description
1 polymer ?
#
loop_
_entity_poly.entity_id
_entity_poly.type
_entity_poly.pdbx_seq_one_letter_code
_entity_poly.pdbx_strand_id
1 'polypeptide(L)'
;MLVRAVPTRAVARYGTDHFPELLPGITLVPAQPQRDEVLVMTDEHLAARHGGPSALYAAARERLRRRPVDLAPDADGTDATWAVSGDGFVSGRLGLLADFLPEPWRGSLPATGIVLTVPRAGLLLVHVPAGDGLTRALSAMSARALEEYRTGPDPLAPFLYYVSDQGRAQQLSQYGADGIQLVIQGTFRRVYERFAPSGPPAGAD
;
A
#
# COMPACT_ATOMS: atom_id res chain seq x y z
N MET A 1 4.90 -21.32 1.79
CA MET A 1 3.76 -20.40 1.99
C MET A 1 4.29 -18.98 2.05
N LEU A 2 3.65 -18.08 1.31
CA LEU A 2 3.84 -16.64 1.38
C LEU A 2 2.49 -16.00 1.74
N VAL A 3 2.44 -14.67 1.69
CA VAL A 3 1.18 -13.92 1.80
C VAL A 3 1.08 -12.95 0.63
N ARG A 4 -0.15 -12.69 0.17
CA ARG A 4 -0.45 -11.65 -0.83
C ARG A 4 -1.58 -10.77 -0.32
N ALA A 5 -1.66 -9.54 -0.82
CA ALA A 5 -2.82 -8.71 -0.56
C ALA A 5 -3.97 -9.11 -1.50
N VAL A 6 -5.19 -8.99 -0.98
CA VAL A 6 -6.44 -9.19 -1.72
C VAL A 6 -7.48 -8.15 -1.25
N PRO A 7 -8.48 -7.81 -2.08
CA PRO A 7 -9.59 -7.00 -1.61
C PRO A 7 -10.33 -7.70 -0.46
N THR A 8 -10.58 -7.02 0.66
CA THR A 8 -11.21 -7.61 1.85
C THR A 8 -12.55 -8.29 1.55
N ARG A 9 -13.33 -7.72 0.63
CA ARG A 9 -14.59 -8.30 0.13
C ARG A 9 -14.44 -9.70 -0.51
N ALA A 10 -13.25 -10.04 -1.01
CA ALA A 10 -12.96 -11.36 -1.56
C ALA A 10 -12.74 -12.40 -0.46
N VAL A 11 -12.27 -11.96 0.71
CA VAL A 11 -11.99 -12.81 1.88
C VAL A 11 -13.24 -13.11 2.68
N ALA A 12 -14.18 -12.15 2.78
CA ALA A 12 -15.48 -12.31 3.45
C ALA A 12 -16.28 -13.56 3.02
N ARG A 13 -15.99 -14.10 1.84
CA ARG A 13 -16.62 -15.32 1.32
C ARG A 13 -16.08 -16.62 1.92
N TYR A 14 -14.97 -16.57 2.66
CA TYR A 14 -14.22 -17.76 3.10
C TYR A 14 -13.91 -17.82 4.60
N GLY A 15 -14.44 -16.88 5.41
CA GLY A 15 -14.13 -16.73 6.83
C GLY A 15 -12.93 -15.81 7.07
N THR A 16 -13.11 -14.78 7.91
CA THR A 16 -12.24 -13.57 7.92
C THR A 16 -11.45 -13.32 9.19
N ASP A 17 -11.74 -14.02 10.29
CA ASP A 17 -11.37 -13.53 11.62
C ASP A 17 -9.86 -13.62 11.94
N HIS A 18 -9.06 -14.18 11.02
CA HIS A 18 -7.63 -14.46 11.22
C HIS A 18 -6.71 -13.74 10.24
N PHE A 19 -7.25 -12.95 9.32
CA PHE A 19 -6.45 -12.30 8.29
C PHE A 19 -6.36 -10.78 8.54
N PRO A 20 -5.16 -10.22 8.72
CA PRO A 20 -5.00 -8.82 9.07
C PRO A 20 -5.35 -7.94 7.86
N GLU A 21 -6.23 -6.98 8.10
CA GLU A 21 -6.46 -5.85 7.22
C GLU A 21 -5.36 -4.80 7.48
N LEU A 22 -4.49 -4.58 6.49
CA LEU A 22 -3.36 -3.66 6.62
C LEU A 22 -3.66 -2.26 6.10
N LEU A 23 -4.58 -2.17 5.15
CA LEU A 23 -5.14 -0.92 4.65
C LEU A 23 -6.66 -1.09 4.58
N PRO A 24 -7.45 -0.02 4.71
CA PRO A 24 -8.89 -0.09 4.48
C PRO A 24 -9.23 -0.80 3.16
N GLY A 25 -9.97 -1.89 3.22
CA GLY A 25 -10.38 -2.72 2.09
C GLY A 25 -9.31 -3.67 1.54
N ILE A 26 -8.14 -3.80 2.18
CA ILE A 26 -7.04 -4.68 1.75
C ILE A 26 -6.58 -5.59 2.88
N THR A 27 -6.74 -6.89 2.66
CA THR A 27 -6.40 -7.95 3.61
C THR A 27 -5.22 -8.76 3.10
N LEU A 28 -4.30 -9.14 4.00
CA LEU A 28 -3.27 -10.13 3.68
C LEU A 28 -3.80 -11.54 3.90
N VAL A 29 -3.61 -12.41 2.92
CA VAL A 29 -4.00 -13.82 2.99
C VAL A 29 -2.81 -14.73 2.68
N PRO A 30 -2.72 -15.92 3.31
CA PRO A 30 -1.80 -16.96 2.89
C PRO A 30 -1.97 -17.30 1.41
N ALA A 31 -0.85 -17.44 0.69
CA ALA A 31 -0.85 -17.82 -0.71
C ALA A 31 0.37 -18.67 -1.04
N GLN A 32 0.18 -19.66 -1.91
CA GLN A 32 1.26 -20.48 -2.42
C GLN A 32 1.79 -19.90 -3.74
N PRO A 33 3.13 -19.80 -3.91
CA PRO A 33 3.72 -19.46 -5.19
C PRO A 33 3.67 -20.66 -6.13
N GLN A 34 2.47 -21.05 -6.57
CA GLN A 34 2.21 -21.98 -7.68
C GLN A 34 0.72 -21.93 -8.03
N ARG A 35 0.42 -21.60 -9.31
CA ARG A 35 -0.90 -21.54 -9.98
C ARG A 35 -2.01 -20.84 -9.20
N ASP A 36 -2.15 -19.52 -9.42
CA ASP A 36 -3.35 -18.66 -9.41
C ASP A 36 -4.46 -18.82 -8.34
N GLU A 37 -4.25 -19.65 -7.32
CA GLU A 37 -5.27 -19.99 -6.34
C GLU A 37 -4.87 -19.50 -4.94
N VAL A 38 -5.82 -18.82 -4.30
CA VAL A 38 -5.76 -18.49 -2.88
C VAL A 38 -6.45 -19.61 -2.13
N LEU A 39 -5.65 -20.50 -1.53
CA LEU A 39 -6.18 -21.51 -0.61
C LEU A 39 -6.47 -20.84 0.73
N VAL A 40 -7.75 -20.54 0.98
CA VAL A 40 -8.20 -20.21 2.33
C VAL A 40 -8.26 -21.52 3.12
N MET A 41 -7.37 -21.64 4.11
CA MET A 41 -7.25 -22.82 4.94
C MET A 41 -7.99 -22.61 6.25
N THR A 42 -8.61 -23.67 6.78
CA THR A 42 -9.23 -23.64 8.11
C THR A 42 -8.18 -23.44 9.20
N ASP A 43 -8.59 -22.88 10.35
CA ASP A 43 -7.67 -22.61 11.47
C ASP A 43 -6.97 -23.85 11.99
N GLU A 44 -7.67 -24.98 12.00
CA GLU A 44 -7.11 -26.27 12.40
C GLU A 44 -5.96 -26.70 11.48
N HIS A 45 -6.11 -26.48 10.17
CA HIS A 45 -5.05 -26.79 9.20
C HIS A 45 -3.87 -25.81 9.30
N LEU A 46 -4.16 -24.52 9.53
CA LEU A 46 -3.14 -23.49 9.78
C LEU A 46 -2.36 -23.78 11.07
N ALA A 47 -3.04 -24.18 12.14
CA ALA A 47 -2.44 -24.55 13.41
C ALA A 47 -1.52 -25.77 13.26
N ALA A 48 -2.04 -26.86 12.68
CA ALA A 48 -1.31 -28.12 12.57
C ALA A 48 -0.06 -28.03 11.67
N ARG A 49 -0.12 -27.28 10.56
CA ARG A 49 0.96 -27.25 9.56
C ARG A 49 1.90 -26.05 9.68
N HIS A 50 1.42 -24.95 10.27
CA HIS A 50 2.13 -23.67 10.25
C HIS A 50 2.29 -23.02 11.63
N GLY A 51 1.83 -23.66 12.72
CA GLY A 51 1.89 -23.08 14.07
C GLY A 51 0.87 -21.96 14.28
N GLY A 52 -0.17 -21.92 13.45
CA GLY A 52 -1.25 -20.92 13.50
C GLY A 52 -0.96 -19.67 12.66
N PRO A 53 -1.94 -18.73 12.59
CA PRO A 53 -1.84 -17.54 11.74
C PRO A 53 -0.60 -16.68 12.02
N SER A 54 -0.32 -16.37 13.29
CA SER A 54 0.81 -15.51 13.67
C SER A 54 2.17 -16.07 13.25
N ALA A 55 2.39 -17.37 13.46
CA ALA A 55 3.63 -18.04 13.06
C ALA A 55 3.77 -18.10 11.54
N LEU A 56 2.66 -18.32 10.81
CA LEU A 56 2.63 -18.24 9.35
C LEU A 56 3.03 -16.85 8.86
N TYR A 57 2.44 -15.78 9.42
CA TYR A 57 2.74 -14.40 9.03
C TYR A 57 4.21 -14.04 9.30
N ALA A 58 4.74 -14.40 10.47
CA ALA A 58 6.15 -14.18 10.79
C ALA A 58 7.07 -14.88 9.78
N ALA A 59 6.81 -16.16 9.49
CA ALA A 59 7.60 -16.92 8.53
C ALA A 59 7.43 -16.42 7.09
N ALA A 60 6.25 -15.94 6.71
CA ALA A 60 5.99 -15.34 5.41
C ALA A 60 6.73 -14.00 5.24
N ARG A 61 6.72 -13.14 6.26
CA ARG A 61 7.48 -11.87 6.26
C ARG A 61 8.97 -12.11 6.05
N GLU A 62 9.55 -13.06 6.77
CA GLU A 62 10.96 -13.45 6.60
C GLU A 62 11.27 -13.92 5.17
N ARG A 63 10.38 -14.70 4.56
CA ARG A 63 10.56 -15.12 3.17
C ARG A 63 10.44 -13.95 2.20
N LEU A 64 9.43 -13.09 2.37
CA LEU A 64 9.21 -11.93 1.51
C LEU A 64 10.38 -10.94 1.52
N ARG A 65 11.04 -10.74 2.68
CA ARG A 65 12.26 -9.92 2.80
C ARG A 65 13.39 -10.40 1.90
N ARG A 66 13.53 -11.71 1.73
CA ARG A 66 14.59 -12.32 0.91
C ARG A 66 14.24 -12.40 -0.58
N ARG A 67 13.00 -12.07 -0.96
CA ARG A 67 12.58 -12.14 -2.37
C ARG A 67 12.91 -10.83 -3.08
N PRO A 68 13.47 -10.89 -4.29
CA PRO A 68 13.84 -9.69 -5.05
C PRO A 68 12.60 -8.84 -5.34
N VAL A 69 12.81 -7.53 -5.32
CA VAL A 69 11.89 -6.50 -5.82
C VAL A 69 12.71 -5.45 -6.53
N ASP A 70 12.15 -4.85 -7.57
CA ASP A 70 12.72 -3.69 -8.21
C ASP A 70 12.19 -2.45 -7.48
N LEU A 71 13.09 -1.63 -6.97
CA LEU A 71 12.78 -0.32 -6.40
C LEU A 71 13.36 0.74 -7.33
N ALA A 72 12.50 1.47 -8.01
CA ALA A 72 12.90 2.53 -8.92
C ALA A 72 12.18 3.84 -8.57
N PRO A 73 12.82 5.01 -8.75
CA PRO A 73 12.12 6.27 -8.79
C PRO A 73 10.94 6.18 -9.76
N ASP A 74 9.84 6.80 -9.39
CA ASP A 74 8.64 6.74 -10.21
C ASP A 74 8.85 7.49 -11.54
N ALA A 75 8.45 6.86 -12.65
CA ALA A 75 8.69 7.38 -14.00
C ALA A 75 8.04 8.75 -14.25
N ASP A 76 7.00 9.09 -13.48
CA ASP A 76 6.29 10.37 -13.57
C ASP A 76 7.06 11.53 -12.90
N GLY A 77 8.28 11.27 -12.40
CA GLY A 77 9.26 12.31 -12.07
C GLY A 77 8.89 13.16 -10.85
N THR A 78 8.01 12.68 -9.99
CA THR A 78 7.68 13.37 -8.74
C THR A 78 8.72 13.02 -7.70
N ASP A 79 9.39 14.05 -7.18
CA ASP A 79 10.36 13.89 -6.11
C ASP A 79 9.75 13.06 -4.97
N ALA A 80 10.55 12.11 -4.50
CA ALA A 80 10.20 11.19 -3.43
C ALA A 80 9.02 10.23 -3.68
N THR A 81 8.77 9.84 -4.94
CA THR A 81 7.90 8.68 -5.26
C THR A 81 8.73 7.54 -5.84
N TRP A 82 8.44 6.31 -5.40
CA TRP A 82 9.07 5.09 -5.87
C TRP A 82 8.04 4.03 -6.23
N ALA A 83 8.32 3.32 -7.32
CA ALA A 83 7.63 2.09 -7.68
C ALA A 83 8.40 0.90 -7.09
N VAL A 84 7.67 0.04 -6.36
CA VAL A 84 8.13 -1.27 -5.92
C VAL A 84 7.43 -2.30 -6.78
N SER A 85 8.15 -2.96 -7.66
CA SER A 85 7.61 -3.91 -8.63
C SER A 85 8.28 -5.29 -8.54
N GLY A 86 7.60 -6.29 -9.09
CA GLY A 86 8.03 -7.68 -9.03
C GLY A 86 6.87 -8.62 -9.30
N ASP A 87 6.93 -9.81 -8.69
CA ASP A 87 5.88 -10.81 -8.83
C ASP A 87 4.60 -10.48 -8.02
N GLY A 88 3.55 -11.30 -8.14
CA GLY A 88 2.27 -11.09 -7.44
C GLY A 88 2.34 -11.08 -5.90
N PHE A 89 3.52 -11.30 -5.31
CA PHE A 89 3.74 -11.23 -3.86
C PHE A 89 4.33 -9.90 -3.39
N VAL A 90 4.55 -8.92 -4.29
CA VAL A 90 4.92 -7.55 -3.90
C VAL A 90 3.92 -6.98 -2.91
N SER A 91 2.62 -7.09 -3.19
CA SER A 91 1.54 -6.63 -2.30
C SER A 91 1.55 -7.27 -0.91
N GLY A 92 2.11 -8.48 -0.77
CA GLY A 92 2.32 -9.13 0.53
C GLY A 92 3.27 -8.38 1.46
N ARG A 93 4.04 -7.42 0.93
CA ARG A 93 5.03 -6.62 1.65
C ARG A 93 4.45 -5.35 2.27
N LEU A 94 3.13 -5.15 2.24
CA LEU A 94 2.48 -4.02 2.93
C LEU A 94 2.86 -3.92 4.42
N GLY A 95 3.06 -5.04 5.11
CA GLY A 95 3.52 -5.05 6.50
C GLY A 95 5.03 -4.82 6.68
N LEU A 96 5.77 -4.51 5.61
CA LEU A 96 7.23 -4.41 5.56
C LEU A 96 7.70 -3.09 4.91
N LEU A 97 6.80 -2.10 4.77
CA LEU A 97 7.06 -0.86 4.00
C LEU A 97 8.40 -0.19 4.33
N ALA A 98 8.72 -0.06 5.62
CA ALA A 98 9.97 0.53 6.07
C ALA A 98 11.23 -0.22 5.59
N ASP A 99 11.15 -1.55 5.36
CA ASP A 99 12.30 -2.37 5.01
C ASP A 99 12.81 -2.08 3.58
N PHE A 100 11.94 -1.55 2.72
CA PHE A 100 12.23 -1.29 1.30
C PHE A 100 12.07 0.18 0.90
N LEU A 101 11.91 1.08 1.86
CA LEU A 101 12.10 2.50 1.58
C LEU A 101 13.57 2.77 1.19
N PRO A 102 13.82 3.77 0.32
CA PRO A 102 15.16 4.24 0.05
C PRO A 102 15.74 4.97 1.26
N GLU A 103 17.06 5.11 1.27
CA GLU A 103 17.73 5.98 2.25
C GLU A 103 17.23 7.43 2.11
N PRO A 104 17.07 8.18 3.22
CA PRO A 104 17.45 7.83 4.61
C PRO A 104 16.33 7.13 5.42
N TRP A 105 15.24 6.69 4.79
CA TRP A 105 14.06 6.17 5.50
C TRP A 105 14.04 4.65 5.66
N ARG A 106 15.13 3.96 5.31
CA ARG A 106 15.16 2.51 5.43
C ARG A 106 15.14 2.10 6.91
N GLY A 107 14.28 1.16 7.25
CA GLY A 107 14.15 0.57 8.59
C GLY A 107 13.21 1.31 9.54
N SER A 108 12.76 2.53 9.21
CA SER A 108 11.72 3.24 9.98
C SER A 108 10.87 4.12 9.07
N LEU A 109 9.56 4.16 9.32
CA LEU A 109 8.71 5.12 8.62
C LEU A 109 9.14 6.57 8.97
N PRO A 110 9.10 7.50 7.99
CA PRO A 110 9.36 8.92 8.24
C PRO A 110 8.38 9.49 9.27
N ALA A 111 8.77 10.53 10.00
CA ALA A 111 7.88 11.25 10.92
C ALA A 111 6.67 11.89 10.20
N THR A 112 6.78 12.15 8.90
CA THR A 112 5.67 12.61 8.06
C THR A 112 4.74 11.48 7.62
N GLY A 113 5.09 10.23 7.91
CA GLY A 113 4.47 9.03 7.36
C GLY A 113 4.81 8.84 5.87
N ILE A 114 4.01 8.02 5.20
CA ILE A 114 4.09 7.79 3.76
C ILE A 114 2.69 7.82 3.15
N VAL A 115 2.62 8.14 1.87
CA VAL A 115 1.44 7.86 1.05
C VAL A 115 1.77 6.68 0.15
N LEU A 116 0.85 5.74 0.00
CA LEU A 116 1.05 4.60 -0.87
C LEU A 116 -0.22 4.22 -1.62
N THR A 117 -0.05 3.46 -2.70
CA THR A 117 -1.14 2.77 -3.38
C THR A 117 -0.74 1.35 -3.75
N VAL A 118 -1.74 0.47 -3.87
CA VAL A 118 -1.58 -0.93 -4.26
C VAL A 118 -2.54 -1.23 -5.42
N PRO A 119 -2.27 -0.70 -6.62
CA PRO A 119 -3.19 -0.84 -7.75
C PRO A 119 -3.36 -2.30 -8.17
N ARG A 120 -2.30 -3.11 -8.03
CA ARG A 120 -2.28 -4.53 -8.39
C ARG A 120 -1.27 -5.33 -7.57
N ALA A 121 -1.40 -6.65 -7.58
CA ALA A 121 -0.63 -7.53 -6.69
C ALA A 121 0.90 -7.41 -6.82
N GLY A 122 1.39 -7.07 -8.01
CA GLY A 122 2.82 -6.93 -8.34
C GLY A 122 3.37 -5.50 -8.34
N LEU A 123 2.62 -4.50 -7.84
CA LEU A 123 3.06 -3.11 -7.84
C LEU A 123 2.57 -2.37 -6.58
N LEU A 124 3.50 -1.68 -5.93
CA LEU A 124 3.23 -0.62 -4.95
C LEU A 124 3.82 0.68 -5.47
N LEU A 125 3.09 1.78 -5.30
CA LEU A 125 3.70 3.10 -5.39
C LEU A 125 3.78 3.66 -3.97
N VAL A 126 4.92 4.21 -3.61
CA VAL A 126 5.16 4.79 -2.29
C VAL A 126 5.73 6.18 -2.48
N HIS A 127 5.15 7.15 -1.78
CA HIS A 127 5.59 8.52 -1.74
C HIS A 127 5.86 8.95 -0.31
N VAL A 128 7.01 9.59 -0.08
CA VAL A 128 7.31 10.23 1.19
C VAL A 128 6.96 11.71 1.07
N PRO A 129 5.96 12.23 1.83
CA PRO A 129 5.59 13.64 1.77
C PRO A 129 6.79 14.55 2.05
N ALA A 130 7.19 15.32 1.05
CA ALA A 130 8.32 16.25 1.10
C ALA A 130 8.16 17.37 0.05
N GLY A 131 8.73 18.54 0.35
CA GLY A 131 8.74 19.70 -0.54
C GLY A 131 7.34 20.25 -0.86
N ASP A 132 7.29 21.17 -1.83
CA ASP A 132 6.06 21.91 -2.17
C ASP A 132 5.23 21.22 -3.28
N GLY A 133 5.69 20.04 -3.73
CA GLY A 133 5.15 19.28 -4.85
C GLY A 133 4.10 18.23 -4.48
N LEU A 134 3.69 18.15 -3.20
CA LEU A 134 2.86 17.05 -2.69
C LEU A 134 1.55 16.89 -3.47
N THR A 135 0.82 17.97 -3.73
CA THR A 135 -0.45 17.91 -4.48
C THR A 135 -0.28 17.32 -5.87
N ARG A 136 0.80 17.69 -6.56
CA ARG A 136 1.14 17.15 -7.89
C ARG A 136 1.50 15.67 -7.79
N ALA A 137 2.30 15.29 -6.79
CA ALA A 137 2.65 13.89 -6.53
C ALA A 137 1.42 13.01 -6.30
N LEU A 138 0.50 13.43 -5.42
CA LEU A 138 -0.73 12.69 -5.15
C LEU A 138 -1.62 12.57 -6.38
N SER A 139 -1.69 13.61 -7.20
CA SER A 139 -2.48 13.62 -8.43
C SER A 139 -1.91 12.64 -9.46
N ALA A 140 -0.59 12.67 -9.68
CA ALA A 140 0.12 11.74 -10.57
C ALA A 140 -0.02 10.27 -10.10
N MET A 141 0.23 10.02 -8.80
CA MET A 141 0.04 8.70 -8.21
C MET A 141 -1.40 8.20 -8.36
N SER A 142 -2.40 9.06 -8.20
CA SER A 142 -3.82 8.67 -8.35
C SER A 142 -4.17 8.28 -9.78
N ALA A 143 -3.69 9.06 -10.75
CA ALA A 143 -3.90 8.75 -12.17
C ALA A 143 -3.24 7.41 -12.55
N ARG A 144 -1.99 7.21 -12.12
CA ARG A 144 -1.26 5.96 -12.37
C ARG A 144 -1.88 4.77 -11.65
N ALA A 145 -2.30 4.93 -10.40
CA ALA A 145 -2.97 3.87 -9.65
C ALA A 145 -4.24 3.40 -10.36
N LEU A 146 -5.02 4.34 -10.89
CA LEU A 146 -6.24 4.03 -11.63
C LEU A 146 -5.95 3.30 -12.95
N GLU A 147 -4.93 3.72 -13.68
CA GLU A 147 -4.50 3.06 -14.92
C GLU A 147 -4.02 1.62 -14.65
N GLU A 148 -3.08 1.45 -13.73
CA GLU A 148 -2.53 0.13 -13.36
C GLU A 148 -3.60 -0.82 -12.79
N TYR A 149 -4.60 -0.28 -12.09
CA TYR A 149 -5.76 -1.05 -11.62
C TYR A 149 -6.67 -1.50 -12.76
N ARG A 150 -6.81 -0.71 -13.84
CA ARG A 150 -7.69 -1.02 -14.97
C ARG A 150 -7.05 -1.98 -15.96
N THR A 151 -5.77 -1.83 -16.23
CA THR A 151 -5.09 -2.53 -17.33
C THR A 151 -4.09 -3.57 -16.85
N GLY A 152 -3.66 -3.52 -15.59
CA GLY A 152 -2.69 -4.44 -15.03
C GLY A 152 -3.26 -5.78 -14.57
N PRO A 153 -2.41 -6.82 -14.47
CA PRO A 153 -2.82 -8.13 -13.96
C PRO A 153 -3.09 -8.10 -12.46
N ASP A 154 -3.97 -8.98 -11.96
CA ASP A 154 -4.30 -9.11 -10.53
C ASP A 154 -4.67 -7.76 -9.85
N PRO A 155 -5.73 -7.07 -10.32
CA PRO A 155 -6.10 -5.76 -9.80
C PRO A 155 -6.56 -5.83 -8.34
N LEU A 156 -6.13 -4.86 -7.54
CA LEU A 156 -6.43 -4.78 -6.11
C LEU A 156 -7.30 -3.57 -5.79
N ALA A 157 -6.72 -2.37 -5.67
CA ALA A 157 -7.47 -1.14 -5.41
C ALA A 157 -6.76 0.10 -5.98
N PRO A 158 -7.48 1.01 -6.65
CA PRO A 158 -6.89 2.23 -7.23
C PRO A 158 -6.74 3.38 -6.21
N PHE A 159 -6.91 3.11 -4.92
CA PHE A 159 -6.94 4.15 -3.90
C PHE A 159 -5.56 4.46 -3.34
N LEU A 160 -5.39 5.72 -2.91
CA LEU A 160 -4.27 6.17 -2.11
C LEU A 160 -4.58 6.00 -0.63
N TYR A 161 -3.55 5.66 0.13
CA TYR A 161 -3.59 5.48 1.57
C TYR A 161 -2.44 6.25 2.22
N TYR A 162 -2.72 6.90 3.33
CA TYR A 162 -1.72 7.44 4.24
C TYR A 162 -1.40 6.39 5.29
N VAL A 163 -0.11 6.15 5.53
CA VAL A 163 0.37 5.36 6.67
C VAL A 163 1.21 6.27 7.54
N SER A 164 0.79 6.49 8.78
CA SER A 164 1.53 7.31 9.74
C SER A 164 2.85 6.66 10.14
N ASP A 165 3.72 7.42 10.79
CA ASP A 165 4.95 6.92 11.43
C ASP A 165 4.71 5.74 12.40
N GLN A 166 3.56 5.74 13.08
CA GLN A 166 3.07 4.65 13.94
C GLN A 166 2.43 3.47 13.19
N GLY A 167 2.42 3.48 11.86
CA GLY A 167 1.82 2.41 11.04
C GLY A 167 0.29 2.44 10.95
N ARG A 168 -0.38 3.53 11.34
CA ARG A 168 -1.84 3.63 11.22
C ARG A 168 -2.22 4.03 9.79
N ALA A 169 -3.08 3.25 9.16
CA ALA A 169 -3.52 3.47 7.79
C ALA A 169 -4.84 4.29 7.73
N GLN A 170 -4.92 5.21 6.76
CA GLN A 170 -6.13 5.97 6.43
C GLN A 170 -6.26 6.04 4.90
N GLN A 171 -7.44 5.76 4.35
CA GLN A 171 -7.70 5.97 2.92
C GLN A 171 -7.83 7.47 2.61
N LEU A 172 -7.12 7.92 1.57
CA LEU A 172 -7.04 9.32 1.14
C LEU A 172 -7.81 9.61 -0.13
N SER A 173 -8.47 8.62 -0.71
CA SER A 173 -9.13 8.81 -1.99
C SER A 173 -10.37 7.95 -2.10
N GLN A 174 -11.33 8.39 -2.90
CA GLN A 174 -12.57 7.66 -3.15
C GLN A 174 -12.97 7.81 -4.61
N TYR A 175 -13.91 6.99 -5.06
CA TYR A 175 -14.56 7.25 -6.33
C TYR A 175 -15.41 8.52 -6.24
N GLY A 176 -15.23 9.41 -7.21
CA GLY A 176 -16.07 10.57 -7.48
C GLY A 176 -16.62 10.51 -8.91
N ALA A 177 -17.25 11.60 -9.35
CA ALA A 177 -17.93 11.66 -10.65
C ALA A 177 -16.99 11.39 -11.84
N ASP A 178 -15.76 11.91 -11.78
CA ASP A 178 -14.80 11.87 -12.90
C ASP A 178 -13.63 10.88 -12.67
N GLY A 179 -13.72 10.01 -11.66
CA GLY A 179 -12.66 9.05 -11.33
C GLY A 179 -12.27 9.06 -9.85
N ILE A 180 -10.97 8.94 -9.55
CA ILE A 180 -10.47 8.93 -8.17
C ILE A 180 -10.29 10.38 -7.69
N GLN A 181 -10.91 10.71 -6.56
CA GLN A 181 -10.82 12.02 -5.92
C GLN A 181 -10.10 11.91 -4.57
N LEU A 182 -9.21 12.87 -4.28
CA LEU A 182 -8.52 12.96 -3.00
C LEU A 182 -9.44 13.54 -1.91
N VAL A 183 -9.39 12.93 -0.73
CA VAL A 183 -10.10 13.36 0.47
C VAL A 183 -9.06 13.69 1.54
N ILE A 184 -8.75 14.98 1.67
CA ILE A 184 -7.77 15.47 2.62
C ILE A 184 -8.44 15.71 3.98
N GLN A 185 -8.33 14.73 4.86
CA GLN A 185 -8.96 14.76 6.18
C GLN A 185 -8.12 14.02 7.23
N GLY A 186 -8.58 14.06 8.49
CA GLY A 186 -7.99 13.28 9.58
C GLY A 186 -6.52 13.61 9.82
N THR A 187 -5.72 12.60 10.14
CA THR A 187 -4.30 12.75 10.47
C THR A 187 -3.50 13.29 9.28
N PHE A 188 -3.85 12.88 8.07
CA PHE A 188 -3.13 13.30 6.87
C PHE A 188 -3.26 14.79 6.58
N ARG A 189 -4.38 15.44 6.98
CA ARG A 189 -4.59 16.88 6.77
C ARG A 189 -3.42 17.72 7.28
N ARG A 190 -2.89 17.40 8.46
CA ARG A 190 -1.76 18.14 9.05
C ARG A 190 -0.47 17.99 8.25
N VAL A 191 -0.25 16.80 7.68
CA VAL A 191 0.89 16.55 6.80
C VAL A 191 0.70 17.31 5.48
N TYR A 192 -0.50 17.25 4.92
CA TYR A 192 -0.83 17.96 3.69
C TYR A 192 -0.66 19.47 3.85
N GLU A 193 -1.18 20.09 4.91
CA GLU A 193 -1.05 21.53 5.18
C GLU A 193 0.40 22.00 5.35
N ARG A 194 1.32 21.10 5.75
CA ARG A 194 2.76 21.42 5.89
C ARG A 194 3.47 21.55 4.54
N PHE A 195 2.98 20.86 3.52
CA PHE A 195 3.64 20.71 2.21
C PHE A 195 2.78 21.22 1.04
N ALA A 196 1.52 21.54 1.31
CA ALA A 196 0.67 22.23 0.36
C ALA A 196 1.22 23.64 0.17
N PRO A 197 1.31 24.13 -1.07
CA PRO A 197 1.72 25.50 -1.31
C PRO A 197 0.78 26.43 -0.52
N SER A 198 1.37 27.32 0.28
CA SER A 198 0.66 28.45 0.84
C SER A 198 -0.01 29.20 -0.32
N GLY A 199 -1.34 29.27 -0.34
CA GLY A 199 -2.03 30.15 -1.28
C GLY A 199 -1.48 31.57 -1.17
N PRO A 200 -1.61 32.42 -2.21
CA PRO A 200 -1.28 33.83 -2.08
C PRO A 200 -2.00 34.40 -0.84
N PRO A 201 -1.36 35.31 -0.07
CA PRO A 201 -1.98 35.90 1.10
C PRO A 201 -3.34 36.48 0.71
N ALA A 202 -4.38 36.07 1.44
CA ALA A 202 -5.70 36.65 1.28
C ALA A 202 -5.60 38.17 1.57
N GLY A 203 -5.79 38.99 0.55
CA GLY A 203 -5.90 40.44 0.67
C GLY A 203 -4.66 41.21 0.23
N ALA A 204 -4.57 41.47 -1.07
CA ALA A 204 -4.03 42.71 -1.60
C ALA A 204 -4.98 43.15 -2.74
N ASP A 205 -6.11 43.72 -2.34
CA ASP A 205 -6.91 44.70 -3.09
C ASP A 205 -7.81 45.45 -2.09
#